data_AF-A0A3A0C720-F1
#
_entry.id   AF-A0A3A0C720-F1
#
_cell.length_a   1.000
_cell.length_b   1.000
_cell.length_c   1.000
_cell.angle_alpha   90.00
_cell.angle_beta   90.00
_cell.angle_gamma   90.00
#
_symmetry.space_group_name_H-M   'P 1'
#
loop_
_entity.id
_entity.type
_entity.pdbx_description
1 polymer ?
#
loop_
_entity_poly.entity_id
_entity_poly.type
_entity_poly.pdbx_seq_one_letter_code
_entity_poly.pdbx_strand_id
1 'polypeptide(L)'
;MAVHIGIEMSRDLRLAAGRLVPPGTLAAGGVNLLRHALGLAARLTGPESISVLTIEPDETVLELVAEAGCREAGAMQWVATLADLAKAAGPGDAALILRQTAPMRDESALRSALEMLKVHRCVTGVSRPPEGFWASRAKPGVPQPEPYVVRCFEAWRLAEFGKYGFSGPTAEMPLLELDWDSFVEIDRPEDFERAARLLRR
;
A
#
# COMPACT_ATOMS: atom_id res chain seq x y z
N MET A 1 14.19 -11.63 11.18
CA MET A 1 13.29 -10.46 11.02
C MET A 1 12.15 -10.91 10.14
N ALA A 2 11.00 -11.16 10.72
CA ALA A 2 9.78 -11.48 9.99
C ALA A 2 9.10 -10.19 9.53
N VAL A 3 8.67 -10.14 8.26
CA VAL A 3 7.93 -9.02 7.71
C VAL A 3 6.60 -9.54 7.17
N HIS A 4 5.50 -9.10 7.76
CA HIS A 4 4.16 -9.45 7.32
C HIS A 4 3.60 -8.33 6.45
N ILE A 5 3.08 -8.66 5.27
CA ILE A 5 2.64 -7.65 4.31
C ILE A 5 1.16 -7.85 3.99
N GLY A 6 0.36 -6.81 4.21
CA GLY A 6 -1.02 -6.72 3.78
C GLY A 6 -1.11 -5.82 2.55
N ILE A 7 -1.72 -6.28 1.46
CA ILE A 7 -1.99 -5.47 0.27
C ILE A 7 -3.48 -5.13 0.25
N GLU A 8 -3.81 -3.90 0.60
CA GLU A 8 -5.19 -3.39 0.61
C GLU A 8 -5.74 -3.29 -0.82
N MET A 9 -6.86 -3.98 -1.06
CA MET A 9 -7.62 -3.88 -2.29
C MET A 9 -8.56 -2.68 -2.28
N SER A 10 -8.75 -2.08 -3.46
CA SER A 10 -9.77 -1.04 -3.62
C SER A 10 -11.16 -1.63 -3.42
N ARG A 11 -12.04 -0.91 -2.74
CA ARG A 11 -13.45 -1.29 -2.60
C ARG A 11 -14.26 -1.00 -3.86
N ASP A 12 -13.84 0.03 -4.59
CA ASP A 12 -14.62 0.59 -5.68
C ASP A 12 -14.10 0.11 -7.03
N LEU A 13 -15.02 -0.08 -7.97
CA LEU A 13 -14.67 -0.13 -9.38
C LEU A 13 -13.94 1.16 -9.76
N ARG A 14 -12.78 1.04 -10.41
CA ARG A 14 -11.99 2.20 -10.82
C ARG A 14 -12.18 2.46 -12.30
N LEU A 15 -12.14 3.73 -12.69
CA LEU A 15 -12.22 4.13 -14.09
C LEU A 15 -10.84 3.97 -14.75
N ALA A 16 -10.62 2.87 -15.46
CA ALA A 16 -9.44 2.65 -16.28
C ALA A 16 -9.83 2.71 -17.77
N ALA A 17 -9.17 3.56 -18.56
CA ALA A 17 -9.47 3.76 -19.98
C ALA A 17 -10.97 4.02 -20.28
N GLY A 18 -11.65 4.75 -19.40
CA GLY A 18 -13.08 5.08 -19.54
C GLY A 18 -14.05 3.95 -19.18
N ARG A 19 -13.57 2.85 -18.57
CA ARG A 19 -14.42 1.73 -18.10
C ARG A 19 -14.21 1.49 -16.61
N LEU A 20 -15.29 1.11 -15.93
CA LEU A 20 -15.22 0.59 -14.57
C LEU A 20 -14.58 -0.80 -14.62
N VAL A 21 -13.45 -0.96 -13.93
CA VAL A 21 -12.72 -2.23 -13.85
C VAL A 21 -12.67 -2.74 -12.42
N PRO A 22 -12.82 -4.06 -12.20
CA PRO A 22 -12.66 -4.66 -10.88
C PRO A 22 -11.20 -4.60 -10.41
N PRO A 23 -10.96 -4.60 -9.09
CA PRO A 23 -9.63 -4.49 -8.51
C PRO A 23 -8.64 -5.51 -9.08
N GLY A 24 -9.03 -6.78 -9.25
CA GLY A 24 -8.14 -7.83 -9.76
C GLY A 24 -7.58 -7.56 -11.15
N THR A 25 -8.29 -6.79 -11.97
CA THR A 25 -7.89 -6.48 -13.36
C THR A 25 -7.21 -5.11 -13.52
N LEU A 26 -7.07 -4.36 -12.43
CA LEU A 26 -6.53 -3.01 -12.47
C LEU A 26 -5.09 -3.02 -13.00
N ALA A 27 -4.87 -2.35 -14.15
CA ALA A 27 -3.58 -2.34 -14.82
C ALA A 27 -3.23 -0.96 -15.37
N ALA A 28 -1.94 -0.61 -15.31
CA ALA A 28 -1.40 0.61 -15.90
C ALA A 28 -0.27 0.24 -16.88
N GLY A 29 -0.42 0.67 -18.14
CA GLY A 29 0.58 0.34 -19.17
C GLY A 29 0.74 -1.17 -19.42
N GLY A 30 -0.30 -1.97 -19.19
CA GLY A 30 -0.24 -3.43 -19.31
C GLY A 30 0.37 -4.14 -18.09
N VAL A 31 0.80 -3.40 -17.07
CA VAL A 31 1.25 -3.97 -15.78
C VAL A 31 0.06 -4.06 -14.85
N ASN A 32 -0.31 -5.27 -14.44
CA ASN A 32 -1.32 -5.48 -13.41
C ASN A 32 -0.79 -5.01 -12.05
N LEU A 33 -1.54 -4.12 -11.38
CA LEU A 33 -1.07 -3.44 -10.18
C LEU A 33 -0.95 -4.38 -8.98
N LEU A 34 -1.86 -5.36 -8.85
CA LEU A 34 -1.76 -6.37 -7.79
C LEU A 34 -0.55 -7.28 -8.03
N ARG A 35 -0.37 -7.78 -9.25
CA ARG A 35 0.80 -8.60 -9.62
C ARG A 35 2.11 -7.86 -9.34
N HIS A 36 2.17 -6.57 -9.64
CA HIS A 36 3.32 -5.72 -9.33
C HIS A 36 3.57 -5.62 -7.82
N ALA A 37 2.53 -5.32 -7.03
CA ALA A 37 2.63 -5.23 -5.58
C ALA A 37 3.06 -6.56 -4.93
N LEU A 38 2.53 -7.69 -5.40
CA LEU A 38 2.94 -9.04 -4.97
C LEU A 38 4.42 -9.30 -5.29
N GLY A 39 4.87 -8.93 -6.48
CA GLY A 39 6.28 -9.06 -6.86
C GLY A 39 7.23 -8.23 -6.00
N LEU A 40 6.82 -7.02 -5.59
CA LEU A 40 7.57 -6.20 -4.65
C LEU A 40 7.58 -6.79 -3.24
N ALA A 41 6.42 -7.23 -2.75
CA ALA A 41 6.29 -7.84 -1.44
C ALA A 41 7.14 -9.12 -1.31
N ALA A 42 7.18 -9.94 -2.36
CA ALA A 42 8.00 -11.16 -2.41
C ALA A 42 9.52 -10.88 -2.38
N ARG A 43 9.97 -9.68 -2.77
CA ARG A 43 11.38 -9.24 -2.61
C ARG A 43 11.73 -8.82 -1.18
N LEU A 44 10.73 -8.63 -0.32
CA LEU A 44 10.88 -8.24 1.08
C LEU A 44 10.64 -9.39 2.06
N THR A 45 9.77 -10.33 1.71
CA THR A 45 9.37 -11.45 2.57
C THR A 45 8.93 -12.68 1.76
N GLY A 46 8.74 -13.82 2.42
CA GLY A 46 8.22 -15.03 1.80
C GLY A 46 6.72 -14.94 1.50
N PRO A 47 6.20 -15.65 0.48
CA PRO A 47 4.80 -15.59 0.07
C PRO A 47 3.81 -15.99 1.18
N GLU A 48 4.23 -16.83 2.12
CA GLU A 48 3.43 -17.23 3.29
C GLU A 48 3.15 -16.08 4.27
N SER A 49 3.93 -15.01 4.18
CA SER A 49 3.84 -13.80 5.00
C SER A 49 3.13 -12.64 4.29
N ILE A 50 2.61 -12.89 3.07
CA ILE A 50 1.90 -11.92 2.25
C ILE A 50 0.40 -12.26 2.26
N SER A 51 -0.43 -11.25 2.50
CA SER A 51 -1.89 -11.37 2.44
C SER A 51 -2.47 -10.26 1.56
N VAL A 52 -3.32 -10.64 0.61
CA VAL A 52 -4.14 -9.69 -0.15
C VAL A 52 -5.43 -9.47 0.63
N LEU A 53 -5.65 -8.21 1.00
CA LEU A 53 -6.75 -7.81 1.87
C LEU A 53 -7.96 -7.43 1.03
N THR A 54 -8.86 -8.38 0.88
CA THR A 54 -10.10 -8.27 0.10
C THR A 54 -11.27 -7.90 1.01
N ILE A 55 -12.33 -7.38 0.40
CA ILE A 55 -13.62 -7.13 1.08
C ILE A 55 -14.70 -7.99 0.45
N GLU A 56 -14.66 -8.13 -0.88
CA GLU A 56 -15.52 -8.99 -1.65
C GLU A 56 -14.66 -9.96 -2.48
N PRO A 57 -15.16 -11.19 -2.74
CA PRO A 57 -14.46 -12.16 -3.57
C PRO A 57 -14.38 -11.68 -5.03
N ASP A 58 -13.15 -11.60 -5.56
CA ASP A 58 -12.84 -11.30 -6.97
C ASP A 58 -12.01 -12.48 -7.50
N GLU A 59 -12.55 -13.20 -8.50
CA GLU A 59 -11.91 -14.41 -9.06
C GLU A 59 -10.51 -14.13 -9.60
N THR A 60 -10.30 -12.98 -10.25
CA THR A 60 -8.97 -12.60 -10.76
C THR A 60 -8.00 -12.30 -9.62
N VAL A 61 -8.47 -11.71 -8.51
CA VAL A 61 -7.63 -11.55 -7.32
C VAL A 61 -7.23 -12.91 -6.76
N LEU A 62 -8.18 -13.85 -6.63
CA LEU A 62 -7.91 -15.19 -6.10
C LEU A 62 -6.91 -15.97 -6.97
N GLU A 63 -7.02 -15.86 -8.30
CA GLU A 63 -6.05 -16.44 -9.24
C GLU A 63 -4.65 -15.85 -9.04
N LEU A 64 -4.53 -14.52 -8.96
CA LEU A 64 -3.24 -13.84 -8.75
C LEU A 64 -2.61 -14.20 -7.39
N VAL A 65 -3.43 -14.32 -6.34
CA VAL A 65 -3.01 -14.76 -5.01
C VAL A 65 -2.46 -16.19 -5.07
N ALA A 66 -3.18 -17.10 -5.72
CA ALA A 66 -2.79 -18.49 -5.87
C ALA A 66 -1.50 -18.64 -6.69
N GLU A 67 -1.39 -17.92 -7.82
CA GLU A 67 -0.18 -17.88 -8.65
C GLU A 67 1.05 -17.42 -7.87
N ALA A 68 0.88 -16.44 -6.98
CA ALA A 68 1.96 -15.91 -6.14
C ALA A 68 2.23 -16.77 -4.88
N GLY A 69 1.46 -17.84 -4.64
CA GLY A 69 1.56 -18.65 -3.42
C GLY A 69 1.22 -17.90 -2.13
N CYS A 70 0.49 -16.79 -2.24
CA CYS A 70 0.13 -15.90 -1.14
C CYS A 70 -1.22 -16.30 -0.54
N ARG A 71 -1.69 -15.53 0.45
CA ARG A 71 -3.01 -15.73 1.06
C ARG A 71 -3.96 -14.60 0.70
N GLU A 72 -5.24 -14.92 0.62
CA GLU A 72 -6.32 -13.95 0.69
C GLU A 72 -6.80 -13.91 2.15
N ALA A 73 -7.17 -12.72 2.64
CA ALA A 73 -7.73 -12.55 3.97
C ALA A 73 -8.60 -11.30 4.04
N GLY A 74 -9.65 -11.34 4.86
CA GLY A 74 -10.35 -10.11 5.24
C GLY A 74 -9.46 -9.20 6.08
N ALA A 75 -9.56 -7.88 5.92
CA ALA A 75 -8.72 -6.92 6.65
C ALA A 75 -8.74 -7.12 8.18
N MET A 76 -9.91 -7.36 8.77
CA MET A 76 -10.05 -7.61 10.21
C MET A 76 -9.42 -8.93 10.66
N GLN A 77 -9.51 -9.97 9.82
CA GLN A 77 -8.87 -11.27 10.10
C GLN A 77 -7.35 -11.14 10.06
N TRP A 78 -6.82 -10.40 9.10
CA TRP A 78 -5.38 -10.13 9.01
C TRP A 78 -4.88 -9.34 10.21
N VAL A 79 -5.61 -8.28 10.61
CA VAL A 79 -5.27 -7.50 11.81
C VAL A 79 -5.29 -8.36 13.08
N ALA A 80 -6.30 -9.22 13.25
CA ALA A 80 -6.35 -10.15 14.38
C ALA A 80 -5.15 -11.12 14.38
N THR A 81 -4.79 -11.64 13.20
CA THR A 81 -3.61 -12.50 13.03
C THR A 81 -2.33 -11.78 13.45
N LEU A 82 -2.15 -10.53 13.03
CA LEU A 82 -0.98 -9.73 13.43
C LEU A 82 -0.98 -9.43 14.93
N ALA A 83 -2.14 -9.18 15.54
CA ALA A 83 -2.24 -8.93 16.97
C ALA A 83 -1.83 -10.16 17.81
N ASP A 84 -2.10 -11.37 17.31
CA ASP A 84 -1.63 -12.60 17.95
C ASP A 84 -0.12 -12.80 17.76
N LEU A 85 0.40 -12.55 16.56
CA LEU A 85 1.84 -12.63 16.28
C LEU A 85 2.65 -11.58 17.07
N ALA A 86 2.08 -10.40 17.30
CA ALA A 86 2.69 -9.32 18.07
C ALA A 86 3.13 -9.75 19.48
N LYS A 87 2.43 -10.71 20.09
CA LYS A 87 2.73 -11.22 21.44
C LYS A 87 4.09 -11.93 21.53
N ALA A 88 4.59 -12.45 20.41
CA ALA A 88 5.86 -13.17 20.32
C ALA A 88 6.86 -12.47 19.38
N ALA A 89 6.57 -11.24 18.95
CA ALA A 89 7.37 -10.52 17.96
C ALA A 89 8.75 -10.14 18.50
N GLY A 90 9.79 -10.38 17.69
CA GLY A 90 11.14 -9.92 17.96
C GLY A 90 11.31 -8.41 17.68
N PRO A 91 12.40 -7.78 18.17
CA PRO A 91 12.63 -6.33 18.04
C PRO A 91 12.72 -5.79 16.61
N GLY A 92 12.93 -6.66 15.62
CA GLY A 92 12.98 -6.28 14.20
C GLY A 92 11.72 -6.64 13.41
N ASP A 93 10.80 -7.42 13.98
CA ASP A 93 9.66 -7.93 13.21
C ASP A 93 8.68 -6.79 12.89
N ALA A 94 8.13 -6.82 11.68
CA ALA A 94 7.38 -5.71 11.12
C ALA A 94 6.09 -6.15 10.43
N ALA A 95 5.15 -5.21 10.36
CA ALA A 95 3.98 -5.28 9.50
C ALA A 95 4.01 -4.11 8.50
N LEU A 96 3.77 -4.40 7.22
CA LEU A 96 3.64 -3.41 6.16
C LEU A 96 2.22 -3.47 5.58
N ILE A 97 1.60 -2.32 5.38
CA ILE A 97 0.32 -2.17 4.70
C ILE A 97 0.58 -1.40 3.40
N LEU A 98 0.43 -2.09 2.27
CA LEU A 98 0.55 -1.52 0.93
C LEU A 98 -0.84 -1.27 0.35
N ARG A 99 -0.98 -0.26 -0.51
CA ARG A 99 -2.23 0.01 -1.23
C ARG A 99 -2.07 -0.39 -2.69
N GLN A 100 -2.98 -1.19 -3.23
CA GLN A 100 -2.99 -1.51 -4.66
C GLN A 100 -3.14 -0.27 -5.54
N THR A 101 -3.87 0.74 -5.05
CA THR A 101 -4.07 2.01 -5.75
C THR A 101 -2.94 3.00 -5.52
N ALA A 102 -1.88 2.66 -4.78
CA ALA A 102 -0.68 3.48 -4.69
C ALA A 102 0.56 2.60 -4.92
N PRO A 103 0.68 1.95 -6.10
CA PRO A 103 1.80 1.08 -6.40
C PRO A 103 3.13 1.81 -6.27
N MET A 104 4.00 1.27 -5.42
CA MET A 104 5.39 1.68 -5.32
C MET A 104 6.12 1.31 -6.62
N ARG A 105 7.08 2.13 -7.05
CA ARG A 105 7.93 1.81 -8.20
C ARG A 105 8.79 0.58 -7.93
N ASP A 106 9.48 0.60 -6.80
CA ASP A 106 10.43 -0.41 -6.34
C ASP A 106 10.37 -0.55 -4.81
N GLU A 107 11.11 -1.52 -4.24
CA GLU A 107 11.05 -1.78 -2.80
C GLU A 107 11.94 -0.86 -1.94
N SER A 108 12.68 0.09 -2.53
CA SER A 108 13.70 0.88 -1.82
C SER A 108 13.09 1.66 -0.66
N ALA A 109 11.95 2.33 -0.89
CA ALA A 109 11.24 3.06 0.15
C ALA A 109 10.73 2.16 1.28
N LEU A 110 10.30 0.94 0.95
CA LEU A 110 9.85 -0.05 1.92
C LEU A 110 11.04 -0.53 2.78
N ARG A 111 12.21 -0.77 2.18
CA ARG A 111 13.44 -1.09 2.90
C ARG A 111 13.88 0.05 3.84
N SER A 112 13.82 1.30 3.38
CA SER A 112 14.10 2.46 4.23
C SER A 112 13.16 2.56 5.42
N ALA A 113 11.86 2.30 5.22
CA ALA A 113 10.90 2.28 6.31
C ALA A 113 11.19 1.17 7.34
N LEU A 114 11.54 -0.04 6.89
CA LEU A 114 11.93 -1.14 7.79
C LEU A 114 13.16 -0.78 8.63
N GLU A 115 14.13 -0.06 8.06
CA GLU A 115 15.29 0.44 8.81
C GLU A 115 14.90 1.50 9.86
N MET A 116 14.00 2.42 9.50
CA MET A 116 13.46 3.41 10.44
C MET A 116 12.67 2.78 11.59
N LEU A 117 12.05 1.62 11.37
CA LEU A 117 11.35 0.89 12.44
C LEU A 117 12.28 0.44 13.56
N LYS A 118 13.62 0.40 13.38
CA LYS A 118 14.56 0.15 14.48
C LYS A 118 14.46 1.21 15.59
N VAL A 119 14.02 2.42 15.26
CA VAL A 119 13.94 3.56 16.19
C VAL A 119 12.51 4.06 16.38
N HIS A 120 11.66 3.89 15.38
CA HIS A 120 10.27 4.34 15.40
C HIS A 120 9.27 3.17 15.48
N ARG A 121 8.16 3.37 16.18
CA ARG A 121 7.08 2.37 16.28
C ARG A 121 6.32 2.15 14.97
N CYS A 122 6.18 3.23 14.19
CA CYS A 122 5.41 3.29 12.97
C CYS A 122 6.02 4.37 12.07
N VAL A 123 6.00 4.15 10.76
CA VAL A 123 6.45 5.07 9.72
C VAL A 123 5.40 5.07 8.62
N THR A 124 4.95 6.25 8.20
CA THR A 124 4.05 6.39 7.05
C THR A 124 4.85 6.91 5.86
N GLY A 125 4.81 6.18 4.75
CA GLY A 125 5.37 6.66 3.49
C GLY A 125 4.44 7.72 2.88
N VAL A 126 4.98 8.90 2.63
CA VAL A 126 4.20 10.01 2.06
C VAL A 126 4.95 10.70 0.95
N SER A 127 4.23 11.35 0.03
CA SER A 127 4.86 12.29 -0.89
C SER A 127 4.06 13.57 -1.01
N ARG A 128 4.79 14.66 -1.27
CA ARG A 128 4.20 15.95 -1.60
C ARG A 128 3.96 15.99 -3.10
N PRO A 129 2.71 16.22 -3.54
CA PRO A 129 2.45 16.36 -4.95
C PRO A 129 3.09 17.65 -5.52
N PRO A 130 3.36 17.70 -6.83
CA PRO A 130 3.86 18.90 -7.49
C PRO A 130 2.84 20.04 -7.40
N GLU A 131 3.33 21.27 -7.54
CA GLU A 131 2.50 22.46 -7.57
C GLU A 131 1.37 22.34 -8.61
N GLY A 132 0.17 22.80 -8.26
CA GLY A 132 -1.00 22.71 -9.14
C GLY A 132 -1.69 21.34 -9.20
N PHE A 133 -1.12 20.28 -8.61
CA PHE A 133 -1.76 18.95 -8.57
C PHE A 133 -3.16 19.03 -7.95
N TRP A 134 -3.31 19.63 -6.77
CA TRP A 134 -4.62 19.76 -6.13
C TRP A 134 -5.53 20.80 -6.79
N ALA A 135 -4.99 21.80 -7.49
CA ALA A 135 -5.81 22.72 -8.26
C ALA A 135 -6.58 21.97 -9.36
N SER A 136 -5.94 20.96 -9.98
CA SER A 136 -6.61 20.05 -10.93
C SER A 136 -7.61 19.10 -10.25
N ARG A 137 -7.49 18.90 -8.92
CA ARG A 137 -8.31 17.96 -8.15
C ARG A 137 -9.38 18.56 -7.26
N ALA A 138 -9.40 19.89 -7.12
CA ALA A 138 -10.31 20.58 -6.24
C ALA A 138 -11.76 20.36 -6.64
N LYS A 139 -12.56 19.86 -5.69
CA LYS A 139 -14.01 19.93 -5.81
C LYS A 139 -14.43 21.37 -5.47
N PRO A 140 -15.27 22.04 -6.30
CA PRO A 140 -15.77 23.36 -5.98
C PRO A 140 -16.37 23.41 -4.56
N GLY A 141 -15.94 24.37 -3.74
CA GLY A 141 -16.47 24.57 -2.38
C GLY A 141 -15.89 23.67 -1.29
N VAL A 142 -14.94 22.78 -1.58
CA VAL A 142 -14.24 21.97 -0.57
C VAL A 142 -12.89 22.64 -0.28
N PRO A 143 -12.64 23.11 0.96
CA PRO A 143 -11.32 23.60 1.35
C PRO A 143 -10.28 22.51 1.11
N GLN A 144 -9.11 22.88 0.60
CA GLN A 144 -7.94 22.02 0.55
C GLN A 144 -7.13 22.27 1.83
N PRO A 145 -7.09 21.35 2.79
CA PRO A 145 -6.16 21.52 3.90
C PRO A 145 -4.70 21.54 3.49
N GLU A 146 -3.90 22.25 4.28
CA GLU A 146 -2.47 22.38 4.06
C GLU A 146 -1.71 22.00 5.33
N PRO A 147 -0.52 21.38 5.22
CA PRO A 147 0.03 20.75 4.02
C PRO A 147 -0.52 19.33 3.83
N TYR A 148 -1.14 19.04 2.68
CA TYR A 148 -1.62 17.70 2.35
C TYR A 148 -0.56 16.85 1.66
N VAL A 149 -0.33 15.67 2.23
CA VAL A 149 0.57 14.64 1.69
C VAL A 149 -0.22 13.43 1.23
N VAL A 150 0.19 12.82 0.12
CA VAL A 150 -0.41 11.55 -0.35
C VAL A 150 0.27 10.40 0.38
N ARG A 151 -0.53 9.55 1.05
CA ARG A 151 -0.04 8.37 1.78
C ARG A 151 0.02 7.16 0.85
N CYS A 152 1.15 6.49 0.81
CA CYS A 152 1.37 5.34 -0.08
C CYS A 152 1.36 4.00 0.66
N PHE A 153 2.01 3.92 1.83
CA PHE A 153 2.05 2.73 2.67
C PHE A 153 2.21 3.09 4.14
N GLU A 154 1.96 2.10 5.00
CA GLU A 154 2.24 2.18 6.43
C GLU A 154 3.16 1.04 6.85
N ALA A 155 4.13 1.33 7.70
CA ALA A 155 5.06 0.37 8.27
C ALA A 155 4.98 0.43 9.79
N TRP A 156 4.89 -0.72 10.44
CA TRP A 156 4.71 -0.86 11.87
C TRP A 156 5.70 -1.87 12.42
N ARG A 157 6.24 -1.61 13.62
CA ARG A 157 6.80 -2.70 14.42
C ARG A 157 5.68 -3.66 14.78
N LEU A 158 5.91 -4.95 14.58
CA LEU A 158 4.89 -5.96 14.82
C LEU A 158 4.43 -5.98 16.29
N ALA A 159 5.37 -5.83 17.23
CA ALA A 159 5.07 -5.76 18.67
C ALA A 159 4.13 -4.61 19.06
N GLU A 160 4.10 -3.53 18.28
CA GLU A 160 3.28 -2.33 18.53
C GLU A 160 1.93 -2.39 17.80
N PHE A 161 1.80 -3.28 16.80
CA PHE A 161 0.65 -3.34 15.91
C PHE A 161 -0.64 -3.71 16.65
N GLY A 162 -0.61 -4.70 17.56
CA GLY A 162 -1.80 -5.11 18.32
C GLY A 162 -2.36 -4.02 19.23
N LYS A 163 -1.53 -3.05 19.65
CA LYS A 163 -1.92 -1.96 20.56
C LYS A 163 -2.38 -0.70 19.82
N TYR A 164 -1.80 -0.41 18.66
CA TYR A 164 -1.97 0.87 17.96
C TYR A 164 -2.39 0.74 16.50
N GLY A 165 -2.24 -0.43 15.87
CA GLY A 165 -2.57 -0.64 14.46
C GLY A 165 -4.03 -0.37 14.12
N PHE A 166 -4.94 -0.58 15.08
CA PHE A 166 -6.36 -0.23 14.94
C PHE A 166 -6.65 1.28 14.89
N SER A 167 -5.76 2.10 15.47
CA SER A 167 -5.94 3.56 15.54
C SER A 167 -5.33 4.28 14.33
N GLY A 168 -4.55 3.56 13.51
CA GLY A 168 -3.81 4.14 12.40
C GLY A 168 -2.71 5.12 12.85
N PRO A 169 -1.98 5.69 11.88
CA PRO A 169 -0.92 6.64 12.17
C PRO A 169 -1.48 7.99 12.64
N THR A 170 -0.88 8.55 13.70
CA THR A 170 -1.21 9.89 14.23
C THR A 170 -0.31 10.96 13.63
N ALA A 171 -0.70 12.24 13.74
CA ALA A 171 0.08 13.37 13.24
C ALA A 171 1.50 13.49 13.86
N GLU A 172 1.73 12.84 14.99
CA GLU A 172 3.02 12.82 15.70
C GLU A 172 3.96 11.71 15.22
N MET A 173 3.49 10.78 14.38
CA MET A 173 4.32 9.69 13.87
C MET A 173 5.22 10.16 12.71
N PRO A 174 6.45 9.63 12.60
CA PRO A 174 7.39 10.06 11.57
C PRO A 174 6.85 9.75 10.17
N LEU A 175 7.00 10.74 9.30
CA LEU A 175 6.71 10.62 7.88
C LEU A 175 8.02 10.34 7.14
N LEU A 176 8.03 9.30 6.32
CA LEU A 176 9.07 9.10 5.32
C LEU A 176 8.64 9.86 4.06
N GLU A 177 9.23 11.03 3.85
CA GLU A 177 9.00 11.81 2.63
C GLU A 177 9.68 11.12 1.45
N LEU A 178 8.91 10.85 0.42
CA LEU A 178 9.32 10.19 -0.80
C LEU A 178 9.28 11.16 -1.97
N ASP A 179 10.18 10.96 -2.92
CA ASP A 179 10.08 11.60 -4.22
C ASP A 179 8.73 11.26 -4.85
N TRP A 180 8.14 12.24 -5.53
CA TRP A 180 6.83 12.07 -6.17
C TRP A 180 6.81 10.83 -7.07
N ASP A 181 7.92 10.52 -7.76
CA ASP A 181 8.08 9.37 -8.66
C ASP A 181 8.50 8.07 -7.96
N SER A 182 8.39 7.99 -6.63
CA SER A 182 8.55 6.73 -5.89
C SER A 182 7.30 5.85 -5.94
N PHE A 183 6.14 6.45 -6.22
CA PHE A 183 4.86 5.75 -6.38
C PHE A 183 3.89 6.61 -7.22
N VAL A 184 2.75 6.02 -7.59
CA VAL A 184 1.66 6.77 -8.24
C VAL A 184 0.36 6.42 -7.54
N GLU A 185 -0.36 7.40 -7.00
CA GLU A 185 -1.74 7.18 -6.56
C GLU A 185 -2.68 7.14 -7.77
N ILE A 186 -3.40 6.03 -7.93
CA ILE A 186 -4.37 5.77 -8.97
C ILE A 186 -5.75 6.19 -8.47
N ASP A 187 -6.19 7.37 -8.91
CA ASP A 187 -7.52 7.90 -8.62
C ASP A 187 -8.24 8.34 -9.90
N ARG A 188 -7.49 8.74 -10.92
CA ARG A 188 -8.00 9.33 -12.16
C ARG A 188 -7.40 8.71 -13.41
N PRO A 189 -8.03 8.89 -14.59
CA PRO A 189 -7.49 8.39 -15.87
C PRO A 189 -6.03 8.78 -16.14
N GLU A 190 -5.64 10.03 -15.86
CA GLU A 190 -4.27 10.53 -16.08
C GLU A 190 -3.21 9.82 -15.20
N ASP A 191 -3.61 9.28 -14.05
CA ASP A 191 -2.70 8.55 -13.16
C ASP A 191 -2.29 7.21 -13.79
N PHE A 192 -3.16 6.60 -14.61
CA PHE A 192 -2.82 5.37 -15.33
C PHE A 192 -1.72 5.59 -16.35
N GLU A 193 -1.70 6.74 -17.03
CA GLU A 193 -0.61 7.09 -17.94
C GLU A 193 0.70 7.32 -17.19
N ARG A 194 0.63 8.00 -16.04
CA ARG A 194 1.79 8.20 -15.18
C ARG A 194 2.34 6.87 -14.65
N ALA A 195 1.48 6.01 -14.13
CA ALA A 195 1.85 4.68 -13.67
C ALA A 195 2.39 3.80 -14.82
N ALA A 196 1.83 3.89 -16.02
CA ALA A 196 2.35 3.19 -17.19
C ALA A 196 3.80 3.58 -17.51
N ARG A 197 4.16 4.86 -17.36
CA ARG A 197 5.54 5.33 -17.54
C ARG A 197 6.45 4.90 -16.39
N LEU A 198 5.92 4.88 -15.17
CA LEU A 198 6.67 4.56 -13.96
C LEU A 198 7.01 3.08 -13.85
N LEU A 199 6.05 2.20 -14.11
CA LEU A 199 6.12 0.76 -13.81
C LEU A 199 6.71 -0.08 -14.97
N ARG A 200 6.93 0.52 -16.14
CA ARG A 200 7.55 -0.15 -17.30
C ARG A 200 9.09 -0.06 -17.30
N ARG A 201 9.68 0.70 -16.37
CA ARG A 201 11.12 0.92 -16.24
C ARG A 201 11.67 0.03 -15.15
#